data_AF-A0A0N5D967-F1
#
_entry.id   AF-A0A0N5D967-F1
#
_cell.length_a   1.000
_cell.length_b   1.000
_cell.length_c   1.000
_cell.angle_alpha   90.00
_cell.angle_beta   90.00
_cell.angle_gamma   90.00
#
_symmetry.space_group_name_H-M   'P 1'
#
loop_
_entity.id
_entity.type
_entity.pdbx_description
1 polymer ?
#
loop_
_entity_poly.entity_id
_entity_poly.type
_entity_poly.pdbx_seq_one_letter_code
_entity_poly.pdbx_strand_id
1 'polypeptide(L)'
;MLITKGGGCESQMFYSQWKYIYGGTPRIKEIYDAMIKLVELCTETNVSVDRWISRLGSCGWLQFVSDMLTCAATVAQCLHYTSSSGKLLLEVPVVVHGAEGTDSTLLITSLAQLLLDSDSRTIRGFQSLVEREWICAGHPFSQRCAHSAFAPSNIAEPYVSPVFLCFLDCVWQVYQQFPCSFEFTEEFLIFLFEHAYASEFGSFLGNNEKEKAKFGVKNRTVSLWSYVNNPEILRTFVNALYEPNPAVLWPCVAPQSIYFWERLFLRWIREWKQMDDVKQTMVQWKVREKELQSKVLTLRRQFMELSKSMHLMNASH
;
A
#
# COMPACT_ATOMS: atom_id res chain seq x y z
N MET A 1 1.16 -18.52 21.96
CA MET A 1 1.55 -19.96 22.00
C MET A 1 2.90 -20.16 21.28
N LEU A 2 3.91 -19.32 21.56
CA LEU A 2 5.28 -19.43 20.99
C LEU A 2 6.26 -20.08 21.98
N ILE A 3 6.02 -19.89 23.29
CA ILE A 3 6.91 -20.34 24.37
C ILE A 3 6.97 -21.88 24.46
N THR A 4 5.91 -22.60 24.11
CA THR A 4 5.83 -24.06 24.27
C THR A 4 6.54 -24.87 23.17
N LYS A 5 7.05 -24.23 22.11
CA LYS A 5 7.81 -24.89 21.01
C LYS A 5 9.26 -24.41 20.89
N GLY A 6 9.77 -23.68 21.89
CA GLY A 6 11.16 -23.18 21.91
C GLY A 6 11.36 -21.82 21.23
N GLY A 7 10.28 -21.16 20.77
CA GLY A 7 10.31 -19.75 20.34
C GLY A 7 10.01 -18.79 21.50
N GLY A 8 9.99 -17.49 21.23
CA GLY A 8 9.70 -16.48 22.24
C GLY A 8 10.02 -15.06 21.81
N CYS A 9 10.14 -14.17 22.79
CA CYS A 9 10.73 -12.85 22.64
C CYS A 9 12.02 -12.80 23.48
N GLU A 10 12.88 -11.85 23.16
CA GLU A 10 14.12 -11.59 23.88
C GLU A 10 13.82 -11.32 25.36
N SER A 11 14.58 -11.94 26.27
CA SER A 11 14.38 -11.74 27.70
C SER A 11 14.92 -10.38 28.13
N GLN A 12 14.12 -9.63 28.89
CA GLN A 12 14.53 -8.34 29.45
C GLN A 12 15.75 -8.44 30.39
N MET A 13 16.06 -9.64 30.89
CA MET A 13 17.28 -9.89 31.65
C MET A 13 18.55 -9.68 30.81
N PHE A 14 18.51 -10.07 29.52
CA PHE A 14 19.65 -9.93 28.60
C PHE A 14 19.56 -8.66 27.74
N TYR A 15 18.37 -8.09 27.61
CA TYR A 15 18.05 -6.92 26.78
C TYR A 15 17.46 -5.79 27.63
N SER A 16 18.15 -5.43 28.73
CA SER A 16 17.63 -4.50 29.74
C SER A 16 17.40 -3.07 29.24
N GLN A 17 18.09 -2.68 28.16
CA GLN A 17 17.93 -1.37 27.52
C GLN A 17 16.82 -1.33 26.45
N TRP A 18 16.23 -2.48 26.13
CA TRP A 18 15.18 -2.57 25.11
C TRP A 18 13.80 -2.36 25.74
N LYS A 19 12.96 -1.61 25.03
CA LYS A 19 11.55 -1.44 25.36
C LYS A 19 10.71 -2.31 24.43
N TYR A 20 9.84 -3.12 25.02
CA TYR A 20 8.97 -4.04 24.27
C TYR A 20 7.61 -3.38 24.01
N ILE A 21 7.16 -3.46 22.77
CA ILE A 21 5.83 -3.04 22.33
C ILE A 21 5.21 -4.22 21.60
N TYR A 22 4.06 -4.70 22.07
CA TYR A 22 3.35 -5.81 21.45
C TYR A 22 2.33 -5.27 20.46
N GLY A 23 2.63 -5.40 19.17
CA GLY A 23 1.65 -5.13 18.11
C GLY A 23 0.61 -6.24 18.05
N GLY A 24 -0.67 -5.89 18.13
CA GLY A 24 -1.80 -6.83 18.05
C GLY A 24 -2.01 -7.42 16.65
N THR A 25 -0.95 -7.90 15.99
CA THR A 25 -1.01 -8.37 14.61
C THR A 25 -1.65 -9.75 14.52
N PRO A 26 -2.72 -9.96 13.74
CA PRO A 26 -3.28 -11.29 13.48
C PRO A 26 -2.26 -12.25 12.85
N ARG A 27 -2.45 -13.54 13.12
CA ARG A 27 -1.72 -14.64 12.48
C ARG A 27 -2.28 -14.94 11.10
N ILE A 28 -1.49 -15.62 10.26
CA ILE A 28 -1.87 -15.98 8.89
C ILE A 28 -3.23 -16.70 8.80
N LYS A 29 -3.55 -17.59 9.74
CA LYS A 29 -4.83 -18.29 9.79
C LYS A 29 -6.00 -17.35 10.08
N GLU A 30 -5.81 -16.39 10.99
CA GLU A 30 -6.85 -15.42 11.34
C GLU A 30 -7.17 -14.52 10.15
N ILE A 31 -6.15 -14.06 9.42
CA ILE A 31 -6.30 -13.29 8.18
C ILE A 31 -7.05 -14.12 7.11
N TYR A 32 -6.71 -15.40 6.96
CA TYR A 32 -7.39 -16.32 6.04
C TYR A 32 -8.88 -16.51 6.40
N ASP A 33 -9.18 -16.79 7.67
CA ASP A 33 -10.56 -16.98 8.14
C ASP A 33 -11.40 -15.70 7.97
N ALA A 34 -10.81 -14.52 8.16
CA ALA A 34 -11.47 -13.24 7.91
C ALA A 34 -11.76 -13.02 6.41
N MET A 35 -10.81 -13.38 5.54
CA MET A 35 -10.99 -13.28 4.09
C MET A 35 -12.11 -14.18 3.59
N ILE A 36 -12.19 -15.43 4.06
CA ILE A 36 -13.30 -16.34 3.70
C ILE A 36 -14.64 -15.68 4.01
N LYS A 37 -14.82 -15.20 5.25
CA LYS A 37 -16.07 -14.55 5.68
C LYS A 37 -16.39 -13.32 4.84
N LEU A 38 -15.36 -12.55 4.47
CA LEU A 38 -15.52 -11.35 3.64
C LEU A 38 -15.97 -11.71 2.22
N VAL A 39 -15.35 -12.72 1.59
CA VAL A 39 -15.71 -13.19 0.25
C VAL A 39 -17.13 -13.75 0.24
N GLU A 40 -17.48 -14.59 1.21
CA GLU A 40 -18.84 -15.11 1.39
C GLU A 40 -19.85 -13.95 1.47
N LEU A 41 -19.59 -12.95 2.31
CA LEU A 41 -20.42 -11.76 2.45
C LEU A 41 -20.56 -10.97 1.13
N CYS A 42 -19.50 -10.86 0.33
CA CYS A 42 -19.55 -10.17 -0.95
C CYS A 42 -20.45 -10.91 -1.95
N THR A 43 -20.45 -12.24 -1.95
CA THR A 43 -21.23 -13.06 -2.88
C THR A 43 -22.70 -13.25 -2.49
N GLU A 44 -23.09 -12.85 -1.28
CA GLU A 44 -24.46 -12.99 -0.80
C GLU A 44 -25.42 -12.04 -1.50
N THR A 45 -26.53 -12.59 -2.01
CA THR A 45 -27.62 -11.82 -2.59
C THR A 45 -28.78 -11.68 -1.60
N ASN A 46 -29.55 -10.59 -1.70
CA ASN A 46 -30.75 -10.33 -0.88
C ASN A 46 -30.52 -10.15 0.63
N VAL A 47 -29.38 -9.58 1.02
CA VAL A 47 -29.08 -9.20 2.41
C VAL A 47 -29.47 -7.73 2.66
N SER A 48 -30.12 -7.43 3.79
CA SER A 48 -30.40 -6.05 4.16
C SER A 48 -29.11 -5.28 4.47
N VAL A 49 -29.10 -3.97 4.22
CA VAL A 49 -27.92 -3.11 4.44
C VAL A 49 -27.40 -3.23 5.88
N ASP A 50 -28.29 -3.18 6.88
CA ASP A 50 -27.91 -3.30 8.29
C ASP A 50 -27.21 -4.63 8.61
N ARG A 51 -27.74 -5.74 8.05
CA ARG A 51 -27.15 -7.07 8.25
C ARG A 51 -25.81 -7.17 7.54
N TRP A 52 -25.68 -6.60 6.35
CA TRP A 52 -24.44 -6.59 5.59
C TRP A 52 -23.34 -5.81 6.34
N ILE A 53 -23.65 -4.59 6.82
CA ILE A 53 -22.71 -3.77 7.61
C ILE A 53 -22.31 -4.48 8.92
N SER A 54 -23.28 -5.08 9.62
CA SER A 54 -23.01 -5.83 10.85
C SER A 54 -22.07 -7.03 10.61
N ARG A 55 -22.27 -7.75 9.50
CA ARG A 55 -21.38 -8.86 9.11
C ARG A 55 -20.01 -8.39 8.65
N LEU A 56 -19.94 -7.29 7.92
CA LEU A 56 -18.67 -6.66 7.53
C LEU A 56 -17.86 -6.29 8.79
N GLY A 57 -18.51 -5.67 9.78
CA GLY A 57 -17.86 -5.32 11.04
C GLY A 57 -17.37 -6.55 11.84
N SER A 58 -18.08 -7.68 11.75
CA SER A 58 -17.74 -8.90 12.50
C SER A 58 -16.88 -9.92 11.74
N CYS A 59 -16.62 -9.71 10.44
CA CYS A 59 -15.77 -10.62 9.66
C CYS A 59 -14.28 -10.54 10.07
N GLY A 60 -13.86 -9.41 10.63
CA GLY A 60 -12.51 -9.16 11.16
C GLY A 60 -11.53 -8.51 10.19
N TRP A 61 -11.84 -8.45 8.89
CA TRP A 61 -10.90 -7.92 7.89
C TRP A 61 -10.52 -6.46 8.13
N LEU A 62 -11.50 -5.57 8.27
CA LEU A 62 -11.25 -4.13 8.50
C LEU A 62 -10.57 -3.86 9.85
N GLN A 63 -10.85 -4.70 10.86
CA GLN A 63 -10.17 -4.62 12.15
C GLN A 63 -8.68 -4.94 11.97
N PHE A 64 -8.33 -5.98 11.23
CA PHE A 64 -6.94 -6.33 10.95
C PHE A 64 -6.20 -5.27 10.17
N VAL A 65 -6.85 -4.64 9.18
CA VAL A 65 -6.28 -3.50 8.46
C VAL A 65 -5.99 -2.34 9.43
N SER A 66 -6.94 -2.00 10.32
CA SER A 66 -6.75 -0.97 11.37
C SER A 66 -5.60 -1.34 12.32
N ASP A 67 -5.54 -2.58 12.81
CA ASP A 67 -4.51 -3.05 13.74
C ASP A 67 -3.11 -2.98 13.11
N MET A 68 -2.99 -3.36 11.85
CA MET A 68 -1.73 -3.32 11.10
C MET A 68 -1.26 -1.89 10.85
N LEU A 69 -2.16 -0.98 10.45
CA LEU A 69 -1.84 0.44 10.32
C LEU A 69 -1.46 1.06 11.66
N THR A 70 -2.14 0.69 12.74
CA THR A 70 -1.82 1.16 14.10
C THR A 70 -0.42 0.72 14.52
N CYS A 71 -0.07 -0.53 14.27
CA CYS A 71 1.25 -1.06 14.59
C CYS A 71 2.35 -0.39 13.74
N ALA A 72 2.12 -0.20 12.44
CA ALA A 72 3.05 0.51 11.55
C ALA A 72 3.22 1.99 11.95
N ALA A 73 2.13 2.68 12.29
CA ALA A 73 2.19 4.05 12.79
C ALA A 73 2.96 4.14 14.12
N THR A 74 2.82 3.15 15.00
CA THR A 74 3.61 3.08 16.24
C THR A 74 5.10 2.93 15.95
N VAL A 75 5.49 2.06 15.01
CA VAL A 75 6.88 1.93 14.57
C VAL A 75 7.39 3.24 13.97
N ALA A 76 6.60 3.88 13.12
CA ALA A 76 6.93 5.17 12.52
C ALA A 76 7.10 6.28 13.58
N GLN A 77 6.26 6.32 14.61
CA GLN A 77 6.39 7.28 15.73
C GLN A 77 7.67 7.06 16.55
N CYS A 78 8.09 5.80 16.74
CA CYS A 78 9.34 5.51 17.43
C CYS A 78 10.57 5.98 16.65
N LEU A 79 10.54 5.86 15.31
CA LEU A 79 11.61 6.32 14.43
C LEU A 79 11.60 7.84 14.22
N HIS A 80 10.41 8.42 14.09
CA HIS A 80 10.19 9.84 13.82
C HIS A 80 9.66 10.56 15.06
N TYR A 81 10.54 10.73 16.06
CA TYR A 81 10.21 11.53 17.24
C TYR A 81 10.58 13.01 17.02
N THR A 82 9.59 13.82 16.65
CA THR A 82 9.69 15.28 16.59
C THR A 82 9.32 15.92 17.92
N SER A 83 10.18 16.81 18.44
CA SER A 83 9.83 17.69 19.55
C SER A 83 8.63 18.59 19.21
N SER A 84 7.95 19.13 20.22
CA SER A 84 6.98 20.24 20.08
C SER A 84 7.55 21.49 19.39
N SER A 85 8.88 21.59 19.24
CA SER A 85 9.60 22.66 18.53
C SER A 85 9.92 22.33 17.06
N GLY A 86 9.47 21.19 16.52
CA GLY A 86 9.70 20.77 15.13
C GLY A 86 11.12 20.25 14.85
N LYS A 87 11.98 20.13 15.86
CA LYS A 87 13.31 19.55 15.74
C LYS A 87 13.25 18.04 15.96
N LEU A 88 13.81 17.27 15.03
CA LEU A 88 14.03 15.82 15.19
C LEU A 88 15.02 15.63 16.34
N LEU A 89 14.60 14.98 17.42
CA LEU A 89 15.39 14.91 18.65
C LEU A 89 16.20 13.61 18.78
N LEU A 90 15.67 12.46 18.34
CA LEU A 90 16.36 11.17 18.36
C LEU A 90 15.67 10.19 17.41
N GLU A 91 16.45 9.54 16.55
CA GLU A 91 16.05 8.29 15.89
C GLU A 91 16.37 7.15 16.86
N VAL A 92 15.33 6.43 17.31
CA VAL A 92 15.54 5.22 18.12
C VAL A 92 15.51 4.02 17.18
N PRO A 93 16.55 3.16 17.15
CA PRO A 93 16.51 1.96 16.34
C PRO A 93 15.37 1.04 16.83
N VAL A 94 14.54 0.59 15.89
CA VAL A 94 13.42 -0.31 16.16
C VAL A 94 13.70 -1.65 15.50
N VAL A 95 13.57 -2.73 16.27
CA VAL A 95 13.55 -4.10 15.73
C VAL A 95 12.11 -4.58 15.72
N VAL A 96 11.63 -4.93 14.54
CA VAL A 96 10.29 -5.51 14.34
C VAL A 96 10.48 -6.99 14.03
N HIS A 97 9.83 -7.87 14.78
CA HIS A 97 9.87 -9.30 14.51
C HIS A 97 8.54 -9.98 14.87
N GLY A 98 8.18 -10.98 14.09
CA GLY A 98 7.07 -11.90 14.32
C GLY A 98 7.59 -13.29 14.62
N ALA A 99 6.74 -14.31 14.52
CA ALA A 99 7.15 -15.70 14.76
C ALA A 99 8.25 -16.17 13.78
N GLU A 100 8.01 -15.99 12.48
CA GLU A 100 8.92 -16.42 11.40
C GLU A 100 9.60 -15.25 10.69
N GLY A 101 9.16 -14.00 10.94
CA GLY A 101 9.70 -12.82 10.28
C GLY A 101 9.27 -12.62 8.82
N THR A 102 8.49 -13.53 8.23
CA THR A 102 8.16 -13.55 6.79
C THR A 102 6.77 -13.03 6.42
N ASP A 103 5.96 -12.64 7.41
CA ASP A 103 4.56 -12.23 7.19
C ASP A 103 4.30 -10.85 7.84
N SER A 104 3.75 -10.82 9.06
CA SER A 104 3.41 -9.56 9.74
C SER A 104 4.61 -8.62 9.90
N THR A 105 5.81 -9.16 10.08
CA THR A 105 7.05 -8.36 10.11
C THR A 105 7.26 -7.56 8.84
N LEU A 106 7.18 -8.21 7.68
CA LEU A 106 7.37 -7.57 6.37
C LEU A 106 6.24 -6.57 6.09
N LEU A 107 5.01 -6.91 6.49
CA LEU A 107 3.85 -6.02 6.38
C LEU A 107 4.07 -4.73 7.19
N ILE A 108 4.38 -4.85 8.48
CA ILE A 108 4.54 -3.70 9.37
C ILE A 108 5.73 -2.84 8.97
N THR A 109 6.86 -3.45 8.63
CA THR A 109 8.07 -2.71 8.19
C THR A 109 7.84 -2.01 6.85
N SER A 110 7.14 -2.65 5.91
CA SER A 110 6.78 -2.02 4.63
C SER A 110 5.85 -0.83 4.83
N LEU A 111 4.82 -0.95 5.67
CA LEU A 111 3.93 0.17 5.98
C LEU A 111 4.64 1.29 6.73
N ALA A 112 5.51 0.99 7.70
CA ALA A 112 6.29 2.03 8.38
C ALA A 112 7.16 2.83 7.40
N GLN A 113 7.80 2.15 6.44
CA GLN A 113 8.55 2.80 5.37
C GLN A 113 7.63 3.63 4.45
N LEU A 114 6.44 3.13 4.11
CA LEU A 114 5.43 3.88 3.35
C LEU A 114 5.04 5.20 4.02
N LEU A 115 4.88 5.18 5.34
CA LEU A 115 4.51 6.36 6.13
C LEU A 115 5.65 7.37 6.25
N LEU A 116 6.89 6.88 6.41
CA LEU A 116 8.06 7.70 6.68
C LEU A 116 8.74 8.27 5.43
N ASP A 117 8.85 7.47 4.37
CA ASP A 117 9.67 7.77 3.20
C ASP A 117 8.79 8.15 1.99
N SER A 118 9.03 9.33 1.41
CA SER A 118 8.33 9.76 0.19
C SER A 118 8.68 8.94 -1.04
N ASP A 119 9.87 8.36 -1.12
CA ASP A 119 10.28 7.60 -2.29
C ASP A 119 9.43 6.35 -2.44
N SER A 120 9.11 5.68 -1.32
CA SER A 120 8.21 4.52 -1.28
C SER A 120 6.79 4.78 -1.79
N ARG A 121 6.39 6.05 -1.94
CA ARG A 121 5.07 6.47 -2.46
C ARG A 121 5.10 6.79 -3.98
N THR A 122 6.27 6.72 -4.60
CA THR A 122 6.45 6.74 -6.06
C THR A 122 6.22 5.34 -6.64
N ILE A 123 5.90 5.22 -7.92
CA ILE A 123 5.74 3.92 -8.61
C ILE A 123 7.03 3.11 -8.46
N ARG A 124 8.19 3.70 -8.76
CA ARG A 124 9.48 3.01 -8.71
C ARG A 124 9.94 2.70 -7.29
N GLY A 125 9.70 3.60 -6.34
CA GLY A 125 10.04 3.35 -4.95
C GLY A 125 9.14 2.29 -4.31
N PHE A 126 7.84 2.25 -4.65
CA PHE A 126 6.95 1.17 -4.20
C PHE A 126 7.35 -0.19 -4.81
N GLN A 127 7.72 -0.24 -6.09
CA GLN A 127 8.30 -1.45 -6.70
C GLN A 127 9.56 -1.91 -5.94
N SER A 128 10.44 -0.96 -5.60
CA SER A 128 11.67 -1.26 -4.86
C SER A 128 11.39 -1.74 -3.44
N LEU A 129 10.37 -1.17 -2.77
CA LEU A 129 9.88 -1.61 -1.46
C LEU A 129 9.37 -3.06 -1.54
N VAL A 130 8.52 -3.38 -2.52
CA VAL A 130 7.99 -4.74 -2.70
C VAL A 130 9.11 -5.72 -3.06
N GLU A 131 10.01 -5.36 -3.96
CA GLU A 131 11.15 -6.22 -4.34
C GLU A 131 12.05 -6.52 -3.13
N ARG A 132 12.35 -5.53 -2.30
CA ARG A 132 13.23 -5.70 -1.13
C ARG A 132 12.52 -6.41 0.03
N GLU A 133 11.43 -5.83 0.50
CA GLU A 133 10.78 -6.24 1.76
C GLU A 133 9.91 -7.48 1.63
N TRP A 134 9.46 -7.83 0.42
CA TRP A 134 8.59 -9.00 0.24
C TRP A 134 9.30 -10.09 -0.54
N ILE A 135 9.85 -9.75 -1.71
CA ILE A 135 10.43 -10.74 -2.60
C ILE A 135 11.80 -11.22 -2.09
N CYS A 136 12.74 -10.29 -1.90
CA CYS A 136 14.10 -10.62 -1.45
C CYS A 136 14.13 -11.12 0.00
N ALA A 137 13.31 -10.53 0.88
CA ALA A 137 13.20 -10.94 2.28
C ALA A 137 12.53 -12.31 2.48
N GLY A 138 11.96 -12.90 1.42
CA GLY A 138 11.47 -14.28 1.44
C GLY A 138 10.05 -14.45 1.96
N HIS A 139 9.15 -13.51 1.66
CA HIS A 139 7.72 -13.77 1.80
C HIS A 139 7.33 -14.99 0.94
N PRO A 140 6.71 -16.03 1.52
CA PRO A 140 6.46 -17.29 0.82
C PRO A 140 5.25 -17.20 -0.13
N PHE A 141 5.36 -16.42 -1.21
CA PHE A 141 4.26 -16.16 -2.15
C PHE A 141 3.63 -17.44 -2.70
N SER A 142 4.42 -18.43 -3.12
CA SER A 142 3.86 -19.69 -3.65
C SER A 142 3.06 -20.49 -2.62
N GLN A 143 3.36 -20.38 -1.33
CA GLN A 143 2.55 -21.00 -0.26
C GLN A 143 1.34 -20.13 0.12
N ARG A 144 1.53 -18.82 0.26
CA ARG A 144 0.50 -17.88 0.73
C ARG A 144 -0.59 -17.65 -0.30
N CYS A 145 -0.21 -17.64 -1.58
CA CYS A 145 -1.07 -17.40 -2.73
C CYS A 145 -1.33 -18.66 -3.57
N ALA A 146 -1.17 -19.86 -3.00
CA ALA A 146 -1.36 -21.14 -3.71
C ALA A 146 -2.75 -21.29 -4.35
N HIS A 147 -3.76 -20.69 -3.72
CA HIS A 147 -5.13 -20.61 -4.21
C HIS A 147 -5.56 -19.15 -4.35
N SER A 148 -6.52 -18.88 -5.23
CA SER A 148 -7.13 -17.55 -5.34
C SER A 148 -7.57 -17.03 -3.96
N ALA A 149 -7.39 -15.74 -3.70
CA ALA A 149 -7.90 -15.10 -2.49
C ALA A 149 -9.43 -15.26 -2.33
N PHE A 150 -10.14 -15.45 -3.45
CA PHE A 150 -11.58 -15.63 -3.52
C PHE A 150 -12.01 -17.11 -3.59
N ALA A 151 -11.07 -18.05 -3.39
CA ALA A 151 -11.39 -19.48 -3.42
C ALA A 151 -12.30 -19.87 -2.24
N PRO A 152 -13.27 -20.78 -2.46
CA PRO A 152 -14.13 -21.27 -1.40
C PRO A 152 -13.35 -22.04 -0.32
N SER A 153 -13.93 -22.07 0.88
CA SER A 153 -13.35 -22.58 2.14
C SER A 153 -13.04 -24.07 2.18
N ASN A 154 -13.41 -24.83 1.14
CA ASN A 154 -13.17 -26.26 1.02
C ASN A 154 -11.71 -26.62 0.64
N ILE A 155 -10.88 -25.63 0.30
CA ILE A 155 -9.45 -25.80 0.02
C ILE A 155 -8.61 -25.24 1.18
N ALA A 156 -8.79 -25.81 2.37
CA ALA A 156 -8.10 -25.36 3.58
C ALA A 156 -6.67 -25.91 3.61
N GLU A 157 -5.73 -25.22 2.95
CA GLU A 157 -4.31 -25.46 3.14
C GLU A 157 -3.76 -24.63 4.31
N PRO A 158 -2.97 -25.23 5.23
CA PRO A 158 -2.58 -24.59 6.49
C PRO A 158 -1.67 -23.37 6.33
N TYR A 159 -1.13 -23.12 5.13
CA TYR A 159 -0.16 -22.07 4.85
C TYR A 159 -0.69 -20.97 3.91
N VAL A 160 -1.92 -21.11 3.40
CA VAL A 160 -2.54 -20.11 2.52
C VAL A 160 -3.07 -18.97 3.37
N SER A 161 -2.77 -17.73 2.97
CA SER A 161 -3.24 -16.54 3.67
C SER A 161 -3.00 -15.28 2.83
N PRO A 162 -3.97 -14.36 2.73
CA PRO A 162 -3.88 -13.16 1.91
C PRO A 162 -3.09 -12.03 2.62
N VAL A 163 -1.89 -12.34 3.13
CA VAL A 163 -1.05 -11.39 3.89
C VAL A 163 -0.61 -10.22 3.00
N PHE A 164 -0.13 -10.50 1.78
CA PHE A 164 0.25 -9.45 0.84
C PHE A 164 -0.96 -8.61 0.39
N LEU A 165 -2.14 -9.21 0.26
CA LEU A 165 -3.37 -8.45 0.01
C LEU A 165 -3.73 -7.55 1.20
N CYS A 166 -3.61 -8.04 2.44
CA CYS A 166 -3.84 -7.22 3.63
C CYS A 166 -2.88 -6.01 3.68
N PHE A 167 -1.62 -6.19 3.27
CA PHE A 167 -0.69 -5.08 3.06
C PHE A 167 -1.19 -4.08 2.01
N LEU A 168 -1.61 -4.55 0.84
CA LEU A 168 -2.11 -3.68 -0.23
C LEU A 168 -3.39 -2.93 0.19
N ASP A 169 -4.27 -3.55 0.98
CA ASP A 169 -5.44 -2.88 1.55
C ASP A 169 -5.02 -1.77 2.52
N CYS A 170 -4.06 -2.03 3.41
CA CYS A 170 -3.48 -0.99 4.27
C CYS A 170 -2.90 0.19 3.45
N VAL A 171 -2.16 -0.10 2.36
CA VAL A 171 -1.64 0.93 1.45
C VAL A 171 -2.79 1.73 0.83
N TRP A 172 -3.86 1.04 0.40
CA TRP A 172 -5.06 1.66 -0.15
C TRP A 172 -5.76 2.56 0.88
N GLN A 173 -5.86 2.18 2.15
CA GLN A 173 -6.42 3.04 3.20
C GLN A 173 -5.63 4.35 3.35
N VAL A 174 -4.28 4.27 3.35
CA VAL A 174 -3.43 5.47 3.42
C VAL A 174 -3.60 6.31 2.15
N TYR A 175 -3.68 5.68 0.98
CA TYR A 175 -3.97 6.35 -0.28
C TYR A 175 -5.31 7.11 -0.24
N GLN A 176 -6.38 6.52 0.31
CA GLN A 176 -7.69 7.19 0.43
C GLN A 176 -7.63 8.43 1.32
N GLN A 177 -6.82 8.39 2.39
CA GLN A 177 -6.67 9.53 3.30
C GLN A 177 -5.72 10.62 2.76
N PHE A 178 -4.78 10.25 1.89
CA PHE A 178 -3.77 11.15 1.31
C PHE A 178 -3.70 11.03 -0.23
N PRO A 179 -4.80 11.31 -0.97
CA PRO A 179 -4.93 10.98 -2.39
C PRO A 179 -3.92 11.65 -3.31
N CYS A 180 -3.34 12.78 -2.92
CA CYS A 180 -2.30 13.48 -3.70
C CYS A 180 -0.87 13.00 -3.37
N SER A 181 -0.67 12.21 -2.31
CA SER A 181 0.68 11.87 -1.83
C SER A 181 1.30 10.63 -2.50
N PHE A 182 0.56 9.96 -3.38
CA PHE A 182 0.98 8.74 -4.06
C PHE A 182 1.02 8.93 -5.57
N GLU A 183 2.13 8.55 -6.19
CA GLU A 183 2.30 8.62 -7.64
C GLU A 183 1.46 7.57 -8.35
N PHE A 184 1.21 6.44 -7.70
CA PHE A 184 0.41 5.35 -8.25
C PHE A 184 -1.08 5.47 -7.89
N THR A 185 -1.94 4.86 -8.70
CA THR A 185 -3.38 4.77 -8.45
C THR A 185 -3.79 3.45 -7.78
N GLU A 186 -5.07 3.35 -7.40
CA GLU A 186 -5.71 2.12 -6.94
C GLU A 186 -5.55 0.96 -7.93
N GLU A 187 -5.58 1.23 -9.24
CA GLU A 187 -5.43 0.22 -10.29
C GLU A 187 -4.05 -0.44 -10.24
N PHE A 188 -3.00 0.27 -9.82
CA PHE A 188 -1.68 -0.31 -9.62
C PHE A 188 -1.67 -1.32 -8.47
N LEU A 189 -2.35 -1.02 -7.36
CA LEU A 189 -2.46 -1.93 -6.23
C LEU A 189 -3.26 -3.19 -6.59
N ILE A 190 -4.35 -3.03 -7.34
CA ILE A 190 -5.15 -4.16 -7.85
C ILE A 190 -4.31 -5.02 -8.80
N PHE A 191 -3.53 -4.40 -9.69
CA PHE A 191 -2.62 -5.10 -10.59
C PHE A 191 -1.59 -5.94 -9.83
N LEU A 192 -0.97 -5.39 -8.77
CA LEU A 192 -0.05 -6.15 -7.92
C LEU A 192 -0.73 -7.31 -7.21
N PHE A 193 -1.95 -7.09 -6.71
CA PHE A 193 -2.75 -8.17 -6.12
C PHE A 193 -2.99 -9.30 -7.14
N GLU A 194 -3.42 -8.99 -8.35
CA GLU A 194 -3.69 -10.00 -9.39
C GLU A 194 -2.44 -10.80 -9.72
N HIS A 195 -1.31 -10.12 -9.93
CA HIS A 195 -0.03 -10.76 -10.24
C HIS A 195 0.62 -11.49 -9.06
N ALA A 196 0.18 -11.26 -7.82
CA ALA A 196 0.62 -12.08 -6.68
C ALA A 196 -0.02 -13.48 -6.69
N TYR A 197 -1.22 -13.63 -7.26
CA TYR A 197 -1.96 -14.91 -7.33
C TYR A 197 -1.85 -15.60 -8.68
N ALA A 198 -1.91 -14.85 -9.78
CA ALA A 198 -1.83 -15.37 -11.13
C ALA A 198 -1.03 -14.41 -12.01
N SER A 199 0.12 -14.87 -12.51
CA SER A 199 1.05 -14.00 -13.23
C SER A 199 1.72 -14.72 -14.39
N GLU A 200 1.90 -13.99 -15.48
CA GLU A 200 2.79 -14.34 -16.57
C GLU A 200 4.27 -13.97 -16.29
N PHE A 201 4.53 -13.29 -15.17
CA PHE A 201 5.86 -12.81 -14.77
C PHE A 201 6.46 -13.64 -13.65
N GLY A 202 7.79 -13.59 -13.53
CA GLY A 202 8.54 -14.32 -12.51
C GLY A 202 8.63 -13.65 -11.14
N SER A 203 8.18 -12.40 -11.01
CA SER A 203 8.46 -11.58 -9.81
C SER A 203 7.93 -12.20 -8.52
N PHE A 204 6.71 -12.74 -8.52
CA PHE A 204 6.08 -13.35 -7.35
C PHE A 204 6.18 -14.89 -7.30
N LEU A 205 7.00 -15.51 -8.16
CA LEU A 205 7.19 -16.97 -8.16
C LEU A 205 8.19 -17.43 -7.08
N GLY A 206 7.91 -18.58 -6.46
CA GLY A 206 8.73 -19.17 -5.41
C GLY A 206 8.47 -18.56 -4.03
N ASN A 207 9.12 -19.11 -3.00
CA ASN A 207 8.95 -18.67 -1.62
C ASN A 207 10.13 -17.86 -1.07
N ASN A 208 11.27 -17.84 -1.77
CA ASN A 208 12.48 -17.12 -1.39
C ASN A 208 13.49 -17.10 -2.55
N GLU A 209 14.53 -16.28 -2.41
CA GLU A 209 15.59 -16.15 -3.41
C GLU A 209 16.35 -17.46 -3.69
N LYS A 210 16.51 -18.33 -2.69
CA LYS A 210 17.16 -19.64 -2.87
C LYS A 210 16.35 -20.54 -3.81
N GLU A 211 15.03 -20.58 -3.65
CA GLU A 211 14.12 -21.33 -4.51
C GLU A 211 14.07 -20.73 -5.93
N LYS A 212 14.01 -19.40 -6.04
CA LYS A 212 14.08 -18.70 -7.33
C LYS A 212 15.37 -19.01 -8.09
N ALA A 213 16.51 -19.04 -7.40
CA ALA A 213 17.80 -19.41 -7.98
C ALA A 213 17.79 -20.87 -8.45
N LYS A 214 17.27 -21.80 -7.63
CA LYS A 214 17.16 -23.22 -7.97
C LYS A 214 16.34 -23.45 -9.25
N PHE A 215 15.24 -22.73 -9.43
CA PHE A 215 14.39 -22.86 -10.62
C PHE A 215 14.81 -21.99 -11.80
N GLY A 216 15.84 -21.16 -11.63
CA GLY A 216 16.33 -20.24 -12.67
C GLY A 216 15.31 -19.18 -13.05
N VAL A 217 14.44 -18.74 -12.12
CA VAL A 217 13.31 -17.85 -12.40
C VAL A 217 13.77 -16.58 -13.14
N LYS A 218 14.81 -15.91 -12.63
CA LYS A 218 15.36 -14.68 -13.22
C LYS A 218 15.86 -14.83 -14.66
N ASN A 219 16.24 -16.05 -15.07
CA ASN A 219 16.75 -16.34 -16.41
C ASN A 219 15.67 -16.89 -17.35
N ARG A 220 14.58 -17.46 -16.80
CA ARG A 220 13.54 -18.19 -17.55
C ARG A 220 12.23 -17.43 -17.68
N THR A 221 12.08 -16.31 -16.99
CA THR A 221 10.86 -15.52 -16.92
C THR A 221 11.18 -14.03 -17.00
N VAL A 222 10.16 -13.22 -17.32
CA VAL A 222 10.29 -11.76 -17.37
C VAL A 222 9.90 -11.17 -16.01
N SER A 223 10.56 -10.08 -15.62
CA SER A 223 10.19 -9.32 -14.43
C SER A 223 8.90 -8.52 -14.66
N LEU A 224 8.00 -8.54 -13.68
CA LEU A 224 6.82 -7.69 -13.64
C LEU A 224 7.21 -6.21 -13.77
N TRP A 225 8.32 -5.82 -13.15
CA TRP A 225 8.81 -4.44 -13.15
C TRP A 225 9.25 -3.99 -14.53
N SER A 226 9.78 -4.89 -15.36
CA SER A 226 10.12 -4.57 -16.75
C SER A 226 8.88 -4.21 -17.57
N TYR A 227 7.77 -4.90 -17.33
CA TYR A 227 6.48 -4.61 -17.96
C TYR A 227 5.89 -3.29 -17.45
N VAL A 228 5.79 -3.11 -16.13
CA VAL A 228 5.24 -1.89 -15.53
C VAL A 228 6.03 -0.64 -15.93
N ASN A 229 7.36 -0.74 -16.03
CA ASN A 229 8.22 0.39 -16.39
C ASN A 229 8.26 0.70 -17.90
N ASN A 230 7.52 -0.02 -18.73
CA ASN A 230 7.27 0.40 -20.11
C ASN A 230 6.51 1.75 -20.09
N PRO A 231 6.94 2.78 -20.83
CA PRO A 231 6.33 4.12 -20.76
C PRO A 231 4.81 4.16 -21.04
N GLU A 232 4.30 3.31 -21.93
CA GLU A 232 2.87 3.23 -22.25
C GLU A 232 2.08 2.65 -21.07
N ILE A 233 2.62 1.61 -20.44
CA ILE A 233 1.99 0.93 -19.28
C ILE A 233 2.11 1.79 -18.03
N LEU A 234 3.30 2.34 -17.75
CA LEU A 234 3.55 3.14 -16.55
C LEU A 234 2.55 4.30 -16.44
N ARG A 235 2.25 4.97 -17.56
CA ARG A 235 1.32 6.10 -17.61
C ARG A 235 -0.10 5.75 -17.16
N THR A 236 -0.54 4.50 -17.31
CA THR A 236 -1.89 4.09 -16.88
C THR A 236 -2.01 3.98 -15.36
N PHE A 237 -0.88 3.83 -14.66
CA PHE A 237 -0.80 3.77 -13.21
C PHE A 237 -0.52 5.12 -12.55
N VAL A 238 -0.19 6.17 -13.32
CA VAL A 238 0.16 7.48 -12.76
C VAL A 238 -1.10 8.21 -12.30
N ASN A 239 -1.13 8.55 -11.01
CA ASN A 239 -2.15 9.38 -10.40
C ASN A 239 -2.01 10.83 -10.88
N ALA A 240 -3.04 11.33 -11.57
CA ALA A 240 -3.09 12.71 -12.06
C ALA A 240 -3.03 13.77 -10.95
N LEU A 241 -3.48 13.41 -9.74
CA LEU A 241 -3.49 14.28 -8.56
C LEU A 241 -2.17 14.24 -7.78
N TYR A 242 -1.20 13.44 -8.19
CA TYR A 242 0.05 13.31 -7.45
C TYR A 242 0.79 14.65 -7.34
N GLU A 243 1.13 14.98 -6.10
CA GLU A 243 1.97 16.10 -5.71
C GLU A 243 3.03 15.56 -4.75
N PRO A 244 4.34 15.68 -5.08
CA PRO A 244 5.41 15.20 -4.22
C PRO A 244 5.30 15.77 -2.80
N ASN A 245 5.06 14.87 -1.84
CA ASN A 245 4.86 15.22 -0.44
C ASN A 245 5.96 14.56 0.41
N PRO A 246 7.00 15.31 0.85
CA PRO A 246 8.09 14.75 1.66
C PRO A 246 7.70 14.51 3.12
N ALA A 247 6.52 14.97 3.56
CA ALA A 247 6.11 14.82 4.95
C ALA A 247 5.80 13.35 5.30
N VAL A 248 6.00 13.01 6.56
CA VAL A 248 5.54 11.75 7.14
C VAL A 248 4.01 11.72 7.15
N LEU A 249 3.43 10.59 6.75
CA LEU A 249 1.99 10.39 6.76
C LEU A 249 1.52 9.77 8.08
N TRP A 250 0.50 10.37 8.68
CA TRP A 250 -0.12 9.89 9.92
C TRP A 250 -1.58 9.54 9.66
N PRO A 251 -1.89 8.30 9.21
CA PRO A 251 -3.26 7.91 8.90
C PRO A 251 -4.11 7.80 10.17
N CYS A 252 -5.38 8.18 10.06
CA CYS A 252 -6.39 7.90 11.06
C CYS A 252 -6.76 6.42 11.01
N VAL A 253 -6.59 5.73 12.13
CA VAL A 253 -6.89 4.30 12.29
C VAL A 253 -8.22 4.04 13.00
N ALA A 254 -9.00 5.10 13.26
CA ALA A 254 -10.33 4.97 13.85
C ALA A 254 -11.24 4.13 12.92
N PRO A 255 -12.13 3.28 13.45
CA PRO A 255 -12.98 2.42 12.62
C PRO A 255 -13.79 3.17 11.56
N GLN A 256 -14.20 4.42 11.82
CA GLN A 256 -14.95 5.25 10.87
C GLN A 256 -14.12 5.79 9.71
N SER A 257 -12.78 5.71 9.81
CA SER A 257 -11.82 6.17 8.80
C SER A 257 -11.22 5.02 7.98
N ILE A 258 -11.62 3.78 8.28
CA ILE A 258 -11.23 2.59 7.53
C ILE A 258 -12.39 2.20 6.61
N TYR A 259 -12.14 2.26 5.31
CA TYR A 259 -13.16 2.02 4.30
C TYR A 259 -13.11 0.59 3.79
N PHE A 260 -14.24 0.07 3.33
CA PHE A 260 -14.27 -1.18 2.61
C PHE A 260 -13.77 -0.97 1.18
N TRP A 261 -12.80 -1.77 0.73
CA TRP A 261 -12.21 -1.65 -0.60
C TRP A 261 -13.12 -2.24 -1.68
N GLU A 262 -14.22 -1.55 -1.95
CA GLU A 262 -15.28 -2.02 -2.85
C GLU A 262 -14.74 -2.36 -4.24
N ARG A 263 -13.82 -1.55 -4.79
CA ARG A 263 -13.27 -1.75 -6.14
C ARG A 263 -12.58 -3.09 -6.29
N LEU A 264 -12.00 -3.63 -5.23
CA LEU A 264 -11.37 -4.94 -5.26
C LEU A 264 -12.37 -6.05 -4.93
N PHE A 265 -13.09 -5.93 -3.81
CA PHE A 265 -13.91 -7.02 -3.28
C PHE A 265 -15.25 -7.19 -4.00
N LEU A 266 -15.83 -6.12 -4.55
CA LEU A 266 -17.07 -6.14 -5.34
C LEU A 266 -16.83 -6.04 -6.85
N ARG A 267 -15.58 -6.26 -7.30
CA ARG A 267 -15.16 -6.01 -8.70
C ARG A 267 -15.98 -6.73 -9.76
N TRP A 268 -16.50 -7.92 -9.43
CA TRP A 268 -17.32 -8.75 -10.33
C TRP A 268 -18.82 -8.60 -10.13
N ILE A 269 -19.23 -7.84 -9.10
CA ILE A 269 -20.63 -7.76 -8.63
C ILE A 269 -21.23 -6.41 -9.00
N ARG A 270 -20.45 -5.34 -8.86
CA ARG A 270 -20.87 -3.97 -9.12
C ARG A 270 -20.40 -3.52 -10.51
N GLU A 271 -21.24 -2.77 -11.21
CA GLU A 271 -20.81 -2.03 -12.40
C GLU A 271 -20.03 -0.77 -12.02
N TRP A 272 -18.87 -0.59 -12.64
CA TRP A 272 -17.91 0.47 -12.28
C TRP A 272 -17.92 1.68 -13.20
N LYS A 273 -18.68 1.62 -14.30
CA LYS A 273 -18.65 2.61 -15.38
C LYS A 273 -18.81 4.04 -14.86
N GLN A 274 -19.78 4.29 -13.98
CA GLN A 274 -20.01 5.63 -13.43
C GLN A 274 -18.81 6.15 -12.64
N MET A 275 -18.14 5.31 -11.85
CA MET A 275 -16.95 5.73 -11.09
C MET A 275 -15.76 5.96 -12.01
N ASP A 276 -15.63 5.14 -13.04
CA ASP A 276 -14.58 5.29 -14.06
C ASP A 276 -14.78 6.57 -14.87
N ASP A 277 -16.01 6.91 -15.24
CA ASP A 277 -16.37 8.16 -15.91
C ASP A 277 -16.03 9.39 -15.04
N VAL A 278 -16.28 9.31 -13.73
CA VAL A 278 -15.90 10.37 -12.77
C VAL A 278 -14.38 10.50 -12.67
N LYS A 279 -13.64 9.38 -12.56
CA LYS A 279 -12.17 9.38 -12.54
C LYS A 279 -11.60 9.97 -13.82
N GLN A 280 -12.11 9.58 -15.00
CA GLN A 280 -11.68 10.13 -16.29
C GLN A 280 -11.94 11.63 -16.39
N THR A 281 -13.12 12.07 -15.95
CA THR A 281 -13.47 13.49 -15.92
C THR A 281 -12.50 14.28 -15.03
N MET A 282 -12.17 13.76 -13.86
CA MET A 282 -11.18 14.36 -12.95
C MET A 282 -9.79 14.50 -13.61
N VAL A 283 -9.32 13.46 -14.32
CA VAL A 283 -8.05 13.52 -15.06
C VAL A 283 -8.09 14.62 -16.13
N GLN A 284 -9.17 14.70 -16.91
CA GLN A 284 -9.34 15.75 -17.94
C GLN A 284 -9.31 17.16 -17.33
N TRP A 285 -10.00 17.36 -16.21
CA TRP A 285 -9.96 18.64 -15.50
C TRP A 285 -8.56 18.99 -14.99
N LYS A 286 -7.81 18.02 -14.49
CA LYS A 286 -6.44 18.26 -14.01
C LYS A 286 -5.47 18.60 -15.13
N VAL A 287 -5.61 17.95 -16.30
CA VAL A 287 -4.88 18.33 -17.52
C VAL A 287 -5.22 19.76 -17.92
N ARG A 288 -6.52 20.11 -17.94
CA ARG A 288 -6.97 21.46 -18.27
C ARG A 288 -6.46 22.51 -17.29
N GLU A 289 -6.42 22.20 -15.99
CA GLU A 289 -5.84 23.05 -14.97
C GLU A 289 -4.36 23.35 -15.28
N LYS A 290 -3.55 22.33 -15.58
CA LYS A 290 -2.13 22.50 -15.94
C LYS A 290 -1.94 23.38 -17.18
N GLU A 291 -2.79 23.19 -18.21
CA GLU A 291 -2.78 24.04 -19.40
C GLU A 291 -3.07 25.51 -19.07
N LEU A 292 -4.09 25.76 -18.23
CA LEU A 292 -4.47 27.10 -17.82
C LEU A 292 -3.38 27.76 -16.98
N GLN A 293 -2.76 27.04 -16.05
CA GLN A 293 -1.62 27.52 -15.27
C GLN A 293 -0.44 27.92 -16.18
N SER A 294 -0.12 27.10 -17.18
CA SER A 294 0.92 27.41 -18.17
C SER A 294 0.60 28.68 -19.00
N LYS A 295 -0.67 28.84 -19.41
CA LYS A 295 -1.13 30.05 -20.10
C LYS A 295 -1.02 31.29 -19.23
N VAL A 296 -1.42 31.21 -17.96
CA VAL A 296 -1.29 32.31 -17.00
C VAL A 296 0.18 32.72 -16.83
N LEU A 297 1.10 31.78 -16.70
CA LEU A 297 2.54 32.06 -16.61
C LEU A 297 3.06 32.76 -17.86
N THR A 298 2.63 32.32 -19.04
CA THR A 298 3.02 32.92 -20.33
C THR A 298 2.51 34.36 -20.44
N LEU A 299 1.24 34.60 -20.13
CA LEU A 299 0.63 35.94 -20.16
C LEU A 299 1.28 36.88 -19.14
N ARG A 300 1.62 36.41 -17.94
CA ARG A 300 2.35 37.19 -16.94
C ARG A 300 3.73 37.64 -17.44
N ARG A 301 4.45 36.76 -18.15
CA ARG A 301 5.74 37.12 -18.78
C ARG A 301 5.57 38.21 -19.84
N GLN A 302 4.61 38.04 -20.74
CA GLN A 302 4.30 39.03 -21.78
C GLN A 302 3.91 40.39 -21.19
N PHE A 303 3.10 40.41 -20.14
CA PHE A 303 2.72 41.63 -19.44
C PHE A 303 3.93 42.35 -18.82
N MET A 304 4.86 41.61 -18.20
CA MET A 304 6.09 42.19 -17.65
C MET A 304 6.99 42.80 -18.74
N GLU A 305 7.11 42.14 -19.89
CA GLU A 305 7.90 42.64 -21.03
C GLU A 305 7.30 43.91 -21.65
N LEU A 306 5.97 43.94 -21.84
CA LEU A 306 5.26 45.12 -22.32
C LEU A 306 5.37 46.30 -21.33
N SER A 307 5.20 46.03 -20.03
CA SER A 307 5.34 47.06 -18.99
C SER A 307 6.75 47.67 -18.95
N LYS A 308 7.79 46.83 -19.09
CA LYS A 308 9.20 47.28 -19.18
C LYS A 308 9.44 48.12 -20.43
N SER A 309 8.89 47.71 -21.57
CA SER A 309 9.01 48.44 -22.85
C SER A 309 8.34 49.81 -22.77
N MET A 310 7.16 49.89 -22.15
CA MET A 310 6.45 51.14 -21.91
C MET A 310 7.22 52.10 -20.99
N HIS A 311 7.84 51.57 -19.92
CA HIS A 311 8.70 52.38 -19.04
C HIS A 311 9.92 52.94 -19.77
N LEU A 312 10.54 52.15 -20.65
CA LEU A 312 11.67 52.61 -21.47
C LEU A 312 11.25 53.71 -22.45
N MET A 313 10.09 53.57 -23.10
CA MET A 313 9.55 54.61 -24.00
C MET A 313 9.22 55.91 -23.27
N ASN A 314 8.65 55.84 -22.07
CA ASN A 314 8.33 57.02 -21.27
C ASN A 314 9.58 57.70 -20.67
N ALA A 315 10.69 56.99 -20.49
CA ALA A 315 11.96 57.55 -20.01
C ALA A 315 12.79 58.22 -21.13
N SER A 316 12.44 57.98 -22.39
CA SER A 316 13.10 58.55 -23.58
C SER A 316 12.42 59.83 -24.12
N HIS A 317 11.36 60.30 -23.47
CA HIS A 317 10.66 61.56 -23.76
C HIS A 317 10.86 62.55 -22.61
#